data_AF-A0A954HTR3-F1
#
_entry.id   AF-A0A954HTR3-F1
#
_cell.length_a   1.000
_cell.length_b   1.000
_cell.length_c   1.000
_cell.angle_alpha   90.00
_cell.angle_beta   90.00
_cell.angle_gamma   90.00
#
_symmetry.space_group_name_H-M   'P 1'
#
loop_
_entity.id
_entity.type
_entity.pdbx_description
1 polymer ?
#
loop_
_entity_poly.entity_id
_entity_poly.type
_entity_poly.pdbx_seq_one_letter_code
_entity_poly.pdbx_strand_id
1 'polypeptide(L)'
;YTGNDDNIIADLLTPFSYRGRSCRIVGGLLGQWAVWTQTAVRMLSDIHRLHSDTVISAEWLTKNAALTDANAVLFDAANNFAGCIPGINEILRRQGLLPSARCLNPEERLSPGQSAEIDRILNAYPELADTEFVAANVSRWLE
;
A
#
# COMPACT_ATOMS: atom_id res chain seq x y z
N TYR A 1 -9.46 -12.48 4.11
CA TYR A 1 -8.64 -11.39 3.54
C TYR A 1 -7.22 -11.92 3.37
N THR A 2 -6.42 -11.37 2.46
CA THR A 2 -4.99 -11.69 2.37
C THR A 2 -4.20 -10.75 3.28
N GLY A 3 -3.15 -11.28 3.91
CA GLY A 3 -2.09 -10.52 4.58
C GLY A 3 -0.74 -10.70 3.89
N ASN A 4 -0.76 -11.08 2.61
CA ASN A 4 0.42 -11.31 1.80
C ASN A 4 0.90 -9.98 1.19
N ASP A 5 1.67 -9.22 1.96
CA ASP A 5 2.14 -7.90 1.53
C ASP A 5 3.05 -7.95 0.29
N ASP A 6 3.60 -9.13 -0.04
CA ASP A 6 4.42 -9.36 -1.22
C ASP A 6 3.61 -9.53 -2.52
N ASN A 7 2.32 -9.86 -2.46
CA ASN A 7 1.55 -10.22 -3.66
C ASN A 7 0.03 -9.99 -3.53
N ILE A 8 -0.37 -8.91 -2.85
CA ILE A 8 -1.77 -8.65 -2.47
C ILE A 8 -2.72 -8.66 -3.67
N ILE A 9 -2.38 -7.98 -4.77
CA ILE A 9 -3.28 -7.83 -5.92
C ILE A 9 -3.47 -9.20 -6.62
N ALA A 10 -2.41 -9.97 -6.79
CA ALA A 10 -2.51 -11.31 -7.36
C ALA A 10 -3.42 -12.22 -6.50
N ASP A 11 -3.29 -12.16 -5.18
CA ASP A 11 -4.16 -12.89 -4.25
C ASP A 11 -5.64 -12.50 -4.41
N LEU A 12 -5.94 -11.22 -4.61
CA LEU A 12 -7.32 -10.74 -4.82
C LEU A 12 -7.89 -11.14 -6.20
N LEU A 13 -7.04 -11.27 -7.20
CA LEU A 13 -7.42 -11.67 -8.56
C LEU A 13 -7.54 -13.18 -8.73
N THR A 14 -6.81 -13.96 -7.94
CA THR A 14 -6.71 -15.41 -8.11
C THR A 14 -7.96 -16.14 -7.60
N PRO A 15 -8.62 -16.97 -8.44
CA PRO A 15 -9.55 -17.96 -7.97
C PRO A 15 -8.79 -19.15 -7.37
N PHE A 16 -9.02 -19.43 -6.09
CA PHE A 16 -8.42 -20.56 -5.38
C PHE A 16 -9.36 -21.76 -5.41
N SER A 17 -8.81 -22.96 -5.54
CA SER A 17 -9.56 -24.21 -5.36
C SER A 17 -9.38 -24.73 -3.93
N TYR A 18 -10.45 -24.73 -3.15
CA TYR A 18 -10.46 -25.27 -1.80
C TYR A 18 -11.53 -26.34 -1.67
N ARG A 19 -11.10 -27.60 -1.45
CA ARG A 19 -11.99 -28.77 -1.35
C ARG A 19 -12.94 -28.90 -2.56
N GLY A 20 -12.43 -28.63 -3.76
CA GLY A 20 -13.21 -28.71 -5.00
C GLY A 20 -14.20 -27.55 -5.22
N ARG A 21 -14.17 -26.51 -4.38
CA ARG A 21 -14.95 -25.28 -4.58
C ARG A 21 -14.00 -24.14 -4.95
N SER A 22 -14.41 -23.35 -5.95
CA SER A 22 -13.73 -22.10 -6.26
C SER A 22 -14.08 -21.05 -5.21
N CYS A 23 -13.06 -20.45 -4.59
CA CYS A 23 -13.19 -19.34 -3.66
C CYS A 23 -12.24 -18.22 -4.03
N ARG A 24 -12.55 -17.00 -3.58
CA ARG A 24 -11.71 -15.81 -3.80
C ARG A 24 -11.46 -15.10 -2.48
N ILE A 25 -10.31 -14.45 -2.40
CA ILE A 25 -10.03 -13.51 -1.33
C ILE A 25 -10.76 -12.20 -1.66
N VAL A 26 -11.55 -11.71 -0.70
CA VAL A 26 -12.42 -10.53 -0.90
C VAL A 26 -11.96 -9.28 -0.13
N GLY A 27 -10.77 -9.31 0.46
CA GLY A 27 -10.20 -8.18 1.20
C GLY A 27 -8.70 -8.31 1.40
N GLY A 28 -8.01 -7.19 1.59
CA GLY A 28 -6.56 -7.08 1.70
C GLY A 28 -6.14 -5.61 1.76
N LEU A 29 -4.89 -5.30 1.37
CA LEU A 29 -4.32 -3.95 1.30
C LEU A 29 -4.22 -3.24 2.65
N LEU A 30 -4.24 -3.96 3.78
CA LEU A 30 -4.39 -3.36 5.12
C LEU A 30 -3.36 -2.27 5.43
N GLY A 31 -2.11 -2.45 4.98
CA GLY A 31 -1.07 -1.42 5.09
C GLY A 31 -1.45 -0.11 4.39
N GLN A 32 -2.08 -0.19 3.21
CA GLN A 32 -2.56 0.96 2.47
C GLN A 32 -3.80 1.63 3.10
N TRP A 33 -4.42 1.02 4.11
CA TRP A 33 -5.46 1.72 4.85
C TRP A 33 -4.86 2.74 5.82
N ALA A 34 -3.62 2.53 6.26
CA ALA A 34 -2.87 3.50 7.05
C ALA A 34 -2.26 4.62 6.19
N VAL A 35 -1.96 4.34 4.91
CA VAL A 35 -1.42 5.30 3.93
C VAL A 35 -2.00 5.02 2.55
N TRP A 36 -2.46 6.06 1.84
CA TRP A 36 -3.03 5.90 0.49
C TRP A 36 -4.39 5.17 0.44
N THR A 37 -5.22 5.44 1.45
CA THR A 37 -6.52 4.80 1.66
C THR A 37 -7.49 4.95 0.47
N GLN A 38 -7.53 6.11 -0.19
CA GLN A 38 -8.45 6.35 -1.30
C GLN A 38 -8.10 5.45 -2.49
N THR A 39 -6.82 5.38 -2.85
CA THR A 39 -6.32 4.48 -3.90
C THR A 39 -6.56 3.02 -3.54
N ALA A 40 -6.31 2.61 -2.29
CA ALA A 40 -6.58 1.24 -1.82
C ALA A 40 -8.05 0.83 -1.98
N VAL A 41 -8.98 1.72 -1.57
CA VAL A 41 -10.42 1.49 -1.69
C VAL A 41 -10.86 1.40 -3.15
N ARG A 42 -10.36 2.29 -4.01
CA ARG A 42 -10.65 2.26 -5.45
C ARG A 42 -10.15 0.97 -6.09
N MET A 43 -8.91 0.59 -5.81
CA MET A 43 -8.28 -0.62 -6.32
C MET A 43 -9.06 -1.88 -5.91
N LEU A 44 -9.45 -1.99 -4.63
CA LEU A 44 -10.24 -3.13 -4.16
C LEU A 44 -11.62 -3.18 -4.84
N SER A 45 -12.28 -2.04 -4.98
CA SER A 45 -13.57 -1.93 -5.70
C SER A 45 -13.42 -2.39 -7.16
N ASP A 46 -12.37 -1.95 -7.85
CA ASP A 46 -12.12 -2.32 -9.24
C ASP A 46 -11.89 -3.83 -9.38
N ILE A 47 -11.15 -4.45 -8.46
CA ILE A 47 -10.94 -5.91 -8.44
C ILE A 47 -12.25 -6.65 -8.17
N HIS A 48 -13.11 -6.15 -7.28
CA HIS A 48 -14.41 -6.76 -6.99
C HIS A 48 -15.37 -6.69 -8.18
N ARG A 49 -15.22 -5.69 -9.06
CA ARG A 49 -16.00 -5.61 -10.31
C ARG A 49 -15.55 -6.62 -11.37
N LEU A 50 -14.40 -7.27 -11.20
CA LEU A 50 -13.93 -8.32 -12.11
C LEU A 50 -14.67 -9.65 -11.81
N HIS A 51 -15.41 -10.14 -12.80
CA HIS A 51 -16.07 -11.44 -12.77
C HIS A 51 -15.10 -12.58 -13.14
N SER A 52 -15.45 -13.83 -12.82
CA SER A 52 -14.62 -15.02 -13.09
C SER A 52 -14.22 -15.18 -14.56
N ASP A 53 -15.06 -14.72 -15.47
CA ASP A 53 -14.88 -14.89 -16.91
C ASP A 53 -14.23 -13.65 -17.56
N THR A 54 -13.78 -12.70 -16.73
CA THR A 54 -13.18 -11.46 -17.20
C THR A 54 -11.76 -11.71 -17.66
N VAL A 55 -11.42 -11.25 -18.86
CA VAL A 55 -10.03 -11.17 -19.30
C VAL A 55 -9.33 -10.12 -18.45
N ILE A 56 -8.38 -10.55 -17.63
CA ILE A 56 -7.61 -9.67 -16.76
C ILE A 56 -6.55 -8.95 -17.61
N SER A 57 -6.59 -7.61 -17.60
CA SER A 57 -5.56 -6.79 -18.25
C SER A 57 -4.19 -7.04 -17.61
N ALA A 58 -3.14 -7.08 -18.43
CA ALA A 58 -1.75 -7.17 -17.97
C ALA A 58 -1.35 -5.99 -17.06
N GLU A 59 -2.07 -4.86 -17.12
CA GLU A 59 -1.91 -3.72 -16.22
C GLU A 59 -2.02 -4.12 -14.73
N TRP A 60 -2.83 -5.13 -14.42
CA TRP A 60 -2.92 -5.65 -13.04
C TRP A 60 -1.63 -6.29 -12.56
N LEU A 61 -0.85 -6.90 -13.46
CA LEU A 61 0.48 -7.43 -13.12
C LEU A 61 1.45 -6.29 -12.84
N THR A 62 1.37 -5.20 -13.61
CA THR A 62 2.16 -3.98 -13.37
C THR A 62 1.81 -3.35 -12.03
N LYS A 63 0.51 -3.17 -11.73
CA LYS A 63 0.05 -2.65 -10.44
C LYS A 63 0.49 -3.53 -9.28
N ASN A 64 0.45 -4.85 -9.46
CA ASN A 64 0.89 -5.80 -8.45
C ASN A 64 2.39 -5.62 -8.16
N ALA A 65 3.24 -5.57 -9.19
CA ALA A 65 4.67 -5.35 -9.01
C ALA A 65 4.99 -3.99 -8.34
N ALA A 66 4.31 -2.92 -8.76
CA ALA A 66 4.49 -1.59 -8.18
C ALA A 66 4.09 -1.56 -6.69
N LEU A 67 2.95 -2.16 -6.34
CA LEU A 67 2.49 -2.24 -4.95
C LEU A 67 3.42 -3.09 -4.08
N THR A 68 3.91 -4.22 -4.60
CA THR A 68 4.89 -5.07 -3.91
C THR A 68 6.17 -4.30 -3.59
N ASP A 69 6.72 -3.56 -4.57
CA ASP A 69 7.92 -2.74 -4.36
C ASP A 69 7.66 -1.61 -3.35
N ALA A 70 6.52 -0.92 -3.47
CA ALA A 70 6.11 0.12 -2.52
C ALA A 70 5.97 -0.44 -1.09
N ASN A 71 5.36 -1.62 -0.92
CA ASN A 71 5.23 -2.29 0.37
C ASN A 71 6.59 -2.65 0.97
N ALA A 72 7.49 -3.22 0.17
CA ALA A 72 8.82 -3.61 0.62
C ALA A 72 9.61 -2.41 1.20
N VAL A 73 9.45 -1.23 0.60
CA VAL A 73 10.07 0.02 1.06
C VAL A 73 9.35 0.61 2.27
N LEU A 74 8.02 0.74 2.22
CA LEU A 74 7.23 1.33 3.30
C LEU A 74 7.36 0.54 4.60
N PHE A 75 7.25 -0.79 4.50
CA PHE A 75 7.32 -1.68 5.65
C PHE A 75 8.74 -2.15 5.95
N ASP A 76 9.74 -1.65 5.21
CA ASP A 76 11.15 -1.88 5.48
C ASP A 76 11.55 -3.38 5.49
N ALA A 77 11.04 -4.14 4.52
CA ALA A 77 11.24 -5.58 4.43
C ALA A 77 12.74 -5.95 4.37
N ALA A 78 13.56 -5.14 3.70
CA ALA A 78 15.00 -5.34 3.60
C ALA A 78 15.75 -5.26 4.94
N ASN A 79 15.15 -4.60 5.95
CA ASN A 79 15.74 -4.44 7.29
C ASN A 79 14.89 -5.12 8.37
N ASN A 80 14.22 -6.23 8.03
CA ASN A 80 13.37 -7.00 8.95
C ASN A 80 12.29 -6.15 9.63
N PHE A 81 11.68 -5.23 8.89
CA PHE A 81 10.58 -4.38 9.33
C PHE A 81 10.92 -3.38 10.46
N ALA A 82 12.22 -3.13 10.71
CA ALA A 82 12.67 -2.20 11.75
C ALA A 82 12.09 -0.78 11.56
N GLY A 83 11.98 -0.34 10.30
CA GLY A 83 11.47 0.96 9.90
C GLY A 83 10.00 0.97 9.46
N CYS A 84 9.21 -0.06 9.76
CA CYS A 84 7.83 -0.20 9.27
C CYS A 84 6.91 0.96 9.72
N ILE A 85 6.76 1.15 11.03
CA ILE A 85 5.95 2.25 11.60
C ILE A 85 6.50 3.64 11.22
N PRO A 86 7.81 3.94 11.39
CA PRO A 86 8.34 5.25 11.02
C PRO A 86 8.27 5.49 9.50
N GLY A 87 8.30 4.46 8.66
CA GLY A 87 8.08 4.55 7.21
C GLY A 87 6.68 5.05 6.86
N ILE A 88 5.66 4.48 7.50
CA ILE A 88 4.28 4.96 7.43
C ILE A 88 4.17 6.41 7.91
N ASN A 89 4.73 6.71 9.08
CA ASN A 89 4.67 8.06 9.63
C ASN A 89 5.42 9.08 8.76
N GLU A 90 6.47 8.67 8.06
CA GLU A 90 7.20 9.54 7.14
C GLU A 90 6.36 9.92 5.92
N ILE A 91 5.58 8.99 5.34
CA ILE A 91 4.59 9.33 4.30
C ILE A 91 3.56 10.33 4.83
N LEU A 92 2.94 10.03 5.98
CA LEU A 92 1.93 10.90 6.59
C LEU A 92 2.51 12.29 6.92
N ARG A 93 3.76 12.34 7.37
CA ARG A 93 4.47 13.60 7.63
C ARG A 93 4.69 14.41 6.36
N ARG A 94 5.15 13.77 5.28
CA ARG A 94 5.32 14.41 3.96
C ARG A 94 4.00 14.93 3.40
N GLN A 95 2.89 14.26 3.70
CA GLN A 95 1.54 14.67 3.32
C GLN A 95 0.91 15.72 4.27
N GLY A 96 1.61 16.13 5.32
CA GLY A 96 1.13 17.12 6.29
C GLY A 96 0.11 16.58 7.29
N LEU A 97 -0.14 15.26 7.32
CA LEU A 97 -1.07 14.61 8.27
C LEU A 97 -0.44 14.37 9.64
N LEU A 98 0.89 14.29 9.70
CA LEU A 98 1.65 14.19 10.96
C LEU A 98 2.76 15.25 11.02
N PRO A 99 3.13 15.74 12.21
CA PRO A 99 4.22 16.71 12.36
C PRO A 99 5.61 16.06 12.29
N SER A 100 5.73 14.74 12.50
CA SER A 100 7.02 14.02 12.46
C SER A 100 6.85 12.54 12.17
N ALA A 101 7.91 11.88 11.72
CA ALA A 101 7.97 10.42 11.54
C ALA A 101 8.26 9.65 12.84
N ARG A 102 8.34 10.33 14.00
CA ARG A 102 8.75 9.73 15.27
C ARG A 102 7.67 8.76 15.78
N CYS A 103 8.12 7.65 16.34
CA CYS A 103 7.26 6.68 17.00
C CYS A 103 7.25 6.92 18.52
N LEU A 104 6.32 6.25 19.22
CA LEU A 104 6.26 6.27 20.69
C LEU A 104 7.51 5.60 21.30
N ASN A 105 7.95 4.49 20.70
CA ASN A 105 9.24 3.91 21.02
C ASN A 105 10.34 4.71 20.28
N PRO A 106 11.27 5.35 20.99
CA PRO A 106 12.33 6.13 20.36
C PRO A 106 13.33 5.28 19.56
N GLU A 107 13.35 3.96 19.74
CA GLU A 107 14.21 3.06 18.98
C GLU A 107 13.60 2.68 17.62
N GLU A 108 12.29 2.88 17.42
CA GLU A 108 11.64 2.69 16.13
C GLU A 108 11.89 3.91 15.24
N ARG A 109 12.88 3.78 14.35
CA ARG A 109 13.34 4.83 13.43
C ARG A 109 13.41 4.31 12.01
N LEU A 110 13.41 5.22 11.04
CA LEU A 110 13.69 4.86 9.66
C LEU A 110 15.04 4.16 9.57
N SER A 111 15.09 3.06 8.84
CA SER A 111 16.35 2.39 8.54
C SER A 111 17.24 3.25 7.65
N PRO A 112 18.58 3.07 7.70
CA PRO A 112 19.49 3.78 6.81
C PRO A 112 19.06 3.64 5.34
N GLY A 113 18.88 4.76 4.65
CA GLY A 113 18.47 4.79 3.24
C GLY A 113 16.96 4.69 2.98
N GLN A 114 16.14 4.28 3.96
CA GLN A 114 14.70 4.07 3.76
C GLN A 114 13.99 5.34 3.29
N SER A 115 14.34 6.52 3.83
CA SER A 115 13.76 7.81 3.38
C SER A 115 14.01 8.08 1.88
N ALA A 116 15.17 7.70 1.36
CA ALA A 116 15.51 7.88 -0.05
C ALA A 116 14.81 6.85 -0.94
N GLU A 117 14.62 5.62 -0.45
CA GLU A 117 13.78 4.64 -1.13
C GLU A 117 12.31 5.07 -1.16
N ILE A 118 11.83 5.74 -0.11
CA ILE A 118 10.49 6.36 -0.12
C ILE A 118 10.41 7.43 -1.22
N ASP A 119 11.44 8.28 -1.39
CA ASP A 119 11.51 9.23 -2.50
C ASP A 119 11.44 8.51 -3.85
N ARG A 120 12.15 7.38 -4.00
CA ARG A 120 12.16 6.58 -5.22
C ARG A 120 10.77 6.05 -5.56
N ILE A 121 10.06 5.41 -4.63
CA ILE A 121 8.74 4.82 -4.92
C ILE A 121 7.68 5.89 -5.18
N LEU A 122 7.75 7.04 -4.52
CA LEU A 122 6.81 8.14 -4.77
C LEU A 122 6.99 8.75 -6.16
N ASN A 123 8.21 8.76 -6.68
CA ASN A 123 8.51 9.20 -8.04
C ASN A 123 8.18 8.12 -9.09
N ALA A 124 8.39 6.85 -8.75
CA ALA A 124 8.18 5.72 -9.66
C ALA A 124 6.69 5.37 -9.83
N TYR A 125 5.91 5.47 -8.75
CA TYR A 125 4.50 5.06 -8.68
C TYR A 125 3.61 6.16 -8.07
N PRO A 126 3.61 7.38 -8.64
CA PRO A 126 2.83 8.49 -8.10
C PRO A 126 1.33 8.17 -8.02
N GLU A 127 0.82 7.29 -8.88
CA GLU A 127 -0.58 6.85 -8.89
C GLU A 127 -0.98 6.00 -7.68
N LEU A 128 -0.02 5.44 -6.94
CA LEU A 128 -0.29 4.71 -5.70
C LEU A 128 -0.43 5.66 -4.52
N ALA A 129 0.25 6.81 -4.57
CA ALA A 129 0.29 7.75 -3.47
C ALA A 129 -0.83 8.77 -3.64
N ASP A 130 -1.79 8.81 -2.69
CA ASP A 130 -2.92 9.75 -2.64
C ASP A 130 -2.52 11.26 -2.53
N THR A 131 -1.38 11.67 -3.06
CA THR A 131 -0.73 12.97 -2.89
C THR A 131 -1.66 14.12 -3.23
N GLU A 132 -2.25 14.15 -4.42
CA GLU A 132 -3.15 15.23 -4.84
C GLU A 132 -4.44 15.23 -4.03
N PHE A 133 -4.97 14.05 -3.72
CA PHE A 133 -6.20 13.91 -2.93
C PHE A 133 -6.01 14.44 -1.50
N VAL A 134 -4.90 14.09 -0.85
CA VAL A 134 -4.57 14.57 0.49
C VAL A 134 -4.28 16.07 0.46
N ALA A 135 -3.46 16.55 -0.49
CA ALA A 135 -3.14 17.97 -0.60
C ALA A 135 -4.39 18.86 -0.77
N ALA A 136 -5.40 18.39 -1.50
CA ALA A 136 -6.64 19.10 -1.69
C ALA A 136 -7.55 19.15 -0.45
N ASN A 137 -7.31 18.31 0.58
CA ASN A 137 -8.22 18.16 1.72
C ASN A 137 -7.57 18.36 3.09
N VAL A 138 -6.24 18.26 3.21
CA VAL A 138 -5.54 18.21 4.50
C VAL A 138 -5.84 19.40 5.40
N SER A 139 -5.90 20.62 4.84
CA SER A 139 -6.25 21.82 5.61
C SER A 139 -7.63 21.71 6.25
N ARG A 140 -8.62 21.21 5.52
CA ARG A 140 -10.00 21.02 6.02
C ARG A 140 -10.11 19.92 7.08
N TRP A 141 -9.23 18.91 7.04
CA TRP A 141 -9.25 17.80 7.99
C TRP A 141 -8.58 18.14 9.33
N LEU A 142 -7.67 19.11 9.34
CA LEU A 142 -6.88 19.48 10.52
C LEU A 142 -7.31 20.81 11.18
N GLU A 143 -8.36 21.44 10.66
CA GLU A 143 -9.13 22.48 11.35
C GLU A 143 -9.98 21.90 12.50
#